data_AF-A0A1Y3CV56-F1
#
_entry.id   AF-A0A1Y3CV56-F1
#
_cell.length_a   1.000
_cell.length_b   1.000
_cell.length_c   1.000
_cell.angle_alpha   90.00
_cell.angle_beta   90.00
_cell.angle_gamma   90.00
#
_symmetry.space_group_name_H-M   'P 1'
#
loop_
_entity.id
_entity.type
_entity.pdbx_description
1 polymer ?
#
loop_
_entity_poly.entity_id
_entity_poly.type
_entity_poly.pdbx_seq_one_letter_code
_entity_poly.pdbx_strand_id
1 'polypeptide(L)'
;MSKKIKSILTLVILSIIAIAAFLYFQSTRQQEEFGGFQEGTEQYYGYRYAQDNLKSVDQCDDDKDDPSMNFNEEFFQGCLKYFEHK
;
A
#
# COMPACT_ATOMS: atom_id res chain seq x y z
N MET A 1 33.02 -34.71 3.72
CA MET A 1 32.27 -33.72 2.91
C MET A 1 33.28 -32.81 2.19
N SER A 2 33.31 -32.81 0.85
CA SER A 2 34.30 -32.06 0.06
C SER A 2 34.20 -30.55 0.28
N LYS A 3 35.34 -29.82 0.33
CA LYS A 3 35.37 -28.34 0.46
C LYS A 3 34.48 -27.66 -0.58
N LYS A 4 34.38 -28.24 -1.78
CA LYS A 4 33.49 -27.76 -2.86
C LYS A 4 32.01 -27.87 -2.49
N ILE A 5 31.60 -28.98 -1.87
CA ILE A 5 30.21 -29.22 -1.45
C ILE A 5 29.81 -28.23 -0.35
N LYS A 6 30.71 -27.95 0.61
CA LYS A 6 30.46 -26.94 1.65
C LYS A 6 30.27 -25.54 1.05
N SER A 7 31.10 -25.16 0.08
CA SER A 7 31.00 -23.86 -0.59
C SER A 7 29.70 -23.69 -1.38
N ILE A 8 29.23 -24.75 -2.06
CA ILE A 8 27.96 -24.72 -2.80
C ILE A 8 26.79 -24.57 -1.81
N LEU A 9 26.81 -25.30 -0.70
CA LEU A 9 25.79 -25.19 0.35
C LEU A 9 25.69 -23.77 0.93
N THR A 10 26.82 -23.12 1.19
CA THR A 10 26.84 -21.73 1.69
C THR A 10 26.22 -20.74 0.69
N LEU A 11 26.51 -20.89 -0.61
CA LEU A 11 25.93 -20.04 -1.65
C LEU A 11 24.42 -20.23 -1.78
N VAL A 12 23.94 -21.47 -1.70
CA VAL A 12 22.50 -21.78 -1.72
C VAL A 12 21.80 -21.13 -0.52
N ILE A 13 22.34 -21.25 0.69
CA ILE A 13 21.77 -20.63 1.88
C ILE A 13 21.72 -19.10 1.74
N LEU A 14 22.79 -18.46 1.24
CA LEU A 14 22.82 -17.02 1.01
C LEU A 14 21.78 -16.58 -0.03
N SER A 15 21.59 -17.34 -1.11
CA SER A 15 20.57 -17.03 -2.12
C SER A 15 19.15 -17.08 -1.55
N ILE A 16 18.84 -18.05 -0.69
CA ILE A 16 17.53 -18.15 -0.05
C ILE A 16 17.27 -16.96 0.87
N ILE A 17 18.27 -16.55 1.66
CA ILE A 17 18.17 -15.38 2.53
C ILE A 17 17.95 -14.10 1.70
N ALA A 18 18.69 -13.94 0.60
CA ALA A 18 18.54 -12.78 -0.28
C ALA A 18 17.15 -12.71 -0.92
N ILE A 19 16.60 -13.84 -1.37
CA ILE A 19 15.24 -13.91 -1.94
C ILE A 19 14.20 -13.59 -0.86
N ALA A 20 14.32 -14.17 0.34
CA ALA A 20 13.40 -13.90 1.44
C ALA A 20 13.41 -12.41 1.84
N ALA A 21 14.60 -11.80 1.93
CA ALA A 21 14.75 -10.38 2.20
C ALA A 21 14.13 -9.52 1.09
N PHE A 22 14.32 -9.87 -0.18
CA PHE A 22 13.73 -9.15 -1.32
C PHE A 22 12.20 -9.20 -1.30
N LEU A 23 11.61 -10.37 -1.04
CA LEU A 23 10.16 -10.53 -0.95
C LEU A 23 9.58 -9.74 0.24
N TYR A 24 10.23 -9.79 1.41
CA TYR A 24 9.82 -8.99 2.56
C TYR A 24 9.88 -7.48 2.28
N PHE A 25 10.93 -7.02 1.60
CA PHE A 25 11.07 -5.62 1.21
C PHE A 25 10.01 -5.22 0.17
N GLN A 26 9.66 -6.10 -0.76
CA GLN A 26 8.59 -5.85 -1.71
C GLN A 26 7.22 -5.75 -1.02
N SER A 27 6.92 -6.64 -0.08
CA SER A 27 5.66 -6.60 0.68
C SER A 27 5.54 -5.35 1.55
N THR A 28 6.63 -4.93 2.19
CA THR A 28 6.64 -3.70 3.01
C THR A 28 6.57 -2.44 2.14
N ARG A 29 7.27 -2.39 1.00
CA ARG A 29 7.16 -1.29 0.02
C ARG A 29 5.78 -1.21 -0.64
N GLN A 30 5.10 -2.33 -0.82
CA GLN A 30 3.73 -2.35 -1.33
C GLN A 30 2.71 -1.91 -0.26
N GLN A 31 3.06 -2.09 1.03
CA GLN A 31 2.33 -1.52 2.17
C GLN A 31 2.71 -0.06 2.47
N GLU A 32 3.80 0.45 1.89
CA GLU A 32 4.05 1.89 1.82
C GLU A 32 3.02 2.51 0.86
N GLU A 33 1.82 2.64 1.42
CA GLU A 33 1.07 3.87 1.35
C GLU A 33 0.43 4.18 -0.01
N PHE A 34 -0.76 3.62 -0.25
CA PHE A 34 -1.74 4.25 -1.14
C PHE A 34 -1.97 5.70 -0.66
N GLY A 35 -1.28 6.66 -1.28
CA GLY A 35 -1.38 8.08 -0.96
C GLY A 35 -0.64 8.59 0.26
N GLY A 36 0.27 7.81 0.86
CA GLY A 36 0.89 8.19 2.14
C GLY A 36 0.17 7.63 3.38
N PHE A 37 -0.77 6.68 3.23
CA PHE A 37 -1.62 6.23 4.33
C PHE A 37 -1.51 4.73 4.65
N GLN A 38 -1.57 4.40 5.94
CA GLN A 38 -1.55 3.03 6.44
C GLN A 38 -2.86 2.31 6.08
N GLU A 39 -2.75 1.08 5.58
CA GLU A 39 -3.90 0.23 5.27
C GLU A 39 -4.80 0.04 6.51
N GLY A 40 -6.11 0.19 6.32
CA GLY A 40 -7.13 0.07 7.37
C GLY A 40 -7.45 1.38 8.10
N THR A 41 -6.79 2.49 7.73
CA THR A 41 -7.16 3.84 8.21
C THR A 41 -8.26 4.46 7.34
N GLU A 42 -9.00 5.42 7.90
CA GLU A 42 -10.06 6.13 7.16
C GLU A 42 -9.48 6.93 5.98
N GLN A 43 -8.29 7.52 6.13
CA GLN A 43 -7.58 8.19 5.03
C GLN A 43 -7.26 7.21 3.89
N TYR A 44 -6.84 5.98 4.21
CA TYR A 44 -6.59 4.95 3.21
C TYR A 44 -7.87 4.58 2.45
N TYR A 45 -9.00 4.44 3.16
CA TYR A 45 -10.29 4.16 2.52
C TYR A 45 -10.75 5.31 1.62
N GLY A 46 -10.58 6.55 2.06
CA GLY A 46 -10.88 7.75 1.26
C GLY A 46 -10.05 7.84 -0.01
N TYR A 47 -8.73 7.63 0.12
CA TYR A 47 -7.81 7.66 -1.03
C TYR A 47 -8.17 6.58 -2.07
N ARG A 48 -8.48 5.37 -1.59
CA ARG A 48 -8.88 4.25 -2.47
C ARG A 48 -10.24 4.48 -3.12
N TYR A 49 -11.22 4.99 -2.39
CA TYR A 49 -12.53 5.33 -2.95
C TYR A 49 -12.39 6.35 -4.09
N ALA A 50 -11.59 7.40 -3.89
CA ALA A 50 -11.27 8.39 -4.92
C ALA A 50 -10.59 7.77 -6.14
N GLN A 51 -9.64 6.86 -5.91
CA GLN A 51 -8.93 6.16 -6.97
C GLN A 51 -9.85 5.32 -7.86
N ASP A 52 -10.78 4.60 -7.25
CA ASP A 52 -11.61 3.60 -7.93
C ASP A 52 -12.87 4.21 -8.56
N ASN A 53 -13.42 5.29 -7.98
CA ASN A 53 -14.78 5.78 -8.33
C ASN A 53 -14.81 7.20 -8.88
N LEU A 54 -13.88 8.07 -8.49
CA LEU A 54 -14.01 9.51 -8.73
C LEU A 54 -13.18 10.00 -9.92
N LYS A 55 -13.74 10.98 -10.65
CA LYS A 55 -13.08 11.64 -11.79
C LYS A 55 -12.49 12.99 -11.44
N SER A 56 -13.03 13.66 -10.43
CA SER A 56 -12.58 14.97 -9.95
C SER A 56 -12.69 15.09 -8.43
N VAL A 57 -11.90 16.02 -7.88
CA VAL A 57 -11.84 16.30 -6.43
C VAL A 57 -13.17 16.79 -5.86
N ASP A 58 -13.97 17.51 -6.65
CA ASP A 58 -15.27 18.03 -6.25
C ASP A 58 -16.29 16.93 -5.91
N GLN A 59 -15.99 15.67 -6.25
CA GLN A 59 -16.88 14.53 -5.96
C GLN A 59 -16.56 13.85 -4.63
N CYS A 60 -15.54 14.33 -3.90
CA CYS A 60 -15.12 13.70 -2.66
C CYS A 60 -16.17 13.77 -1.55
N ASP A 61 -17.07 14.75 -1.58
CA ASP A 61 -18.15 14.95 -0.59
C ASP A 61 -19.56 14.76 -1.17
N ASP A 62 -19.70 14.39 -2.45
CA ASP A 62 -21.00 14.16 -3.11
C ASP A 62 -21.86 13.12 -2.36
N ASP A 63 -21.21 12.08 -1.81
CA ASP A 63 -21.85 10.98 -1.10
C ASP A 63 -21.74 11.12 0.43
N LYS A 64 -21.40 12.30 0.96
CA LYS A 64 -21.16 12.51 2.40
C LYS A 64 -22.37 12.14 3.28
N ASP A 65 -23.58 12.37 2.78
CA ASP A 65 -24.82 12.10 3.51
C ASP A 65 -25.35 10.68 3.27
N ASP A 66 -24.63 9.85 2.49
CA ASP A 66 -25.02 8.46 2.27
C ASP A 66 -24.78 7.64 3.54
N PRO A 67 -25.83 7.07 4.17
CA PRO A 67 -25.68 6.25 5.38
C PRO A 67 -24.90 4.94 5.15
N SER A 68 -24.67 4.55 3.90
CA SER A 68 -23.83 3.41 3.52
C SER A 68 -22.34 3.78 3.43
N MET A 69 -22.00 5.06 3.37
CA MET A 69 -20.63 5.55 3.51
C MET A 69 -20.31 5.85 4.96
N ASN A 70 -19.14 5.39 5.42
CA ASN A 70 -18.57 5.85 6.69
C ASN A 70 -17.84 7.18 6.53
N PHE A 71 -18.52 8.19 5.96
CA PHE A 71 -17.89 9.47 5.69
C PHE A 71 -17.47 10.17 6.98
N ASN A 72 -16.20 10.56 7.06
CA ASN A 72 -15.64 11.33 8.16
C ASN A 72 -14.51 12.24 7.63
N GLU A 73 -14.00 13.12 8.49
CA GLU A 73 -12.97 14.08 8.09
C GLU A 73 -11.69 13.38 7.59
N GLU A 74 -11.27 12.28 8.23
CA GLU A 74 -10.07 11.54 7.81
C GLU A 74 -10.25 10.90 6.43
N PHE A 75 -11.42 10.32 6.17
CA PHE A 75 -11.79 9.82 4.85
C PHE A 75 -11.72 10.93 3.79
N PHE A 76 -12.28 12.11 4.08
CA PHE A 76 -12.25 13.24 3.16
C PHE A 76 -10.81 13.68 2.84
N GLN A 77 -9.94 13.79 3.84
CA GLN A 77 -8.51 14.10 3.64
C GLN A 77 -7.83 13.06 2.76
N GLY A 78 -8.15 11.78 2.95
CA GLY A 78 -7.69 10.68 2.10
C GLY A 78 -8.10 10.87 0.64
N CYS A 79 -9.37 11.20 0.42
CA CYS A 79 -9.95 11.42 -0.91
C CYS A 79 -9.28 12.59 -1.64
N LEU A 80 -9.11 13.73 -0.96
CA LEU A 80 -8.45 14.91 -1.52
C LEU A 80 -7.01 14.60 -1.96
N LYS A 81 -6.28 13.86 -1.13
CA LYS A 81 -4.87 13.55 -1.38
C LYS A 81 -4.62 12.75 -2.66
N TYR A 82 -5.59 11.95 -3.11
CA TYR A 82 -5.48 11.27 -4.41
C TYR A 82 -5.38 12.25 -5.59
N PHE A 83 -6.03 13.40 -5.49
CA PHE A 83 -6.05 14.41 -6.55
C PHE A 83 -4.92 15.44 -6.47
N GLU A 84 -4.15 15.50 -5.38
CA GLU A 84 -3.01 16.45 -5.24
C GLU A 84 -1.90 16.25 -6.28
N HIS A 85 -1.84 15.07 -6.91
CA HIS A 85 -0.78 14.69 -7.85
C HIS A 85 -1.29 14.35 -9.26
N LYS A 86 -2.57 14.65 -9.55
CA LYS A 86 -3.25 14.26 -10.80
C LYS A 86 -3.51 15.46 -11.70
#